data_AF-A0AAP6JFP1-F1
#
_entry.id   AF-A0AAP6JFP1-F1
#
_cell.length_a   1.000
_cell.length_b   1.000
_cell.length_c   1.000
_cell.angle_alpha   90.00
_cell.angle_beta   90.00
_cell.angle_gamma   90.00
#
_symmetry.space_group_name_H-M   'P 1'
#
loop_
_entity.id
_entity.type
_entity.pdbx_description
1 polymer ?
#
loop_
_entity_poly.entity_id
_entity_poly.type
_entity_poly.pdbx_seq_one_letter_code
_entity_poly.pdbx_strand_id
1 'polypeptide(L)'
;MAYSISRGLVFLLVFLFIAMLNGCAVTPQQTEYEITSDPPGARIYRGNSPDNLRYYVTTPYRDVTSQSKQWSQDYFRAKKDGYEPSAVHHQPTFPMGHPTRIHFRLESQGNEQDLAPYRRRDTLSAYEEFLERYPSSPLREEVFGYMVALIEARPDPLPYYDSLTDEFPDAAQALPEDQQLLFLGPADLKVHHLVQYLDDGVGVPILIQQVFNEEGDYGDLDMADVRGLGELGLPDELIGAMMQSTREARRAAAREQSSTARQTAPAAASQAGPSAPQGAHQGAEQDSNMPAECVSLAAALAACDQVGGFGGMACRATARGRFDCPIPIDQLR
;
A
#
# COMPACT_ATOMS: atom_id res chain seq x y z
N MET A 1 95.65 -14.65 -14.66
CA MET A 1 94.65 -15.52 -14.02
C MET A 1 93.35 -14.74 -13.94
N ALA A 2 92.49 -14.86 -14.95
CA ALA A 2 91.27 -14.07 -15.05
C ALA A 2 90.11 -14.98 -15.46
N TYR A 3 89.23 -15.23 -14.48
CA TYR A 3 87.79 -15.37 -14.57
C TYR A 3 87.21 -16.04 -15.83
N SER A 4 87.18 -17.38 -15.84
CA SER A 4 86.18 -18.16 -16.56
C SER A 4 85.07 -18.55 -15.58
N ILE A 5 84.22 -17.60 -15.24
CA ILE A 5 82.97 -17.91 -14.50
C ILE A 5 81.94 -18.36 -15.53
N SER A 6 81.82 -19.68 -15.58
CA SER A 6 80.66 -20.49 -15.97
C SER A 6 79.38 -19.72 -16.32
N ARG A 7 79.08 -19.65 -17.63
CA ARG A 7 77.76 -19.30 -18.18
C ARG A 7 76.62 -20.15 -17.57
N GLY A 8 76.92 -21.32 -16.99
CA GLY A 8 75.94 -22.18 -16.34
C GLY A 8 75.42 -21.65 -15.00
N LEU A 9 76.25 -20.92 -14.24
CA LEU A 9 75.84 -20.36 -12.93
C LEU A 9 74.82 -19.23 -13.09
N VAL A 10 74.96 -18.43 -14.14
CA VAL A 10 74.04 -17.32 -14.45
C VAL A 10 72.67 -17.86 -14.87
N PHE A 11 72.61 -18.91 -15.69
CA PHE A 11 71.34 -19.54 -16.06
C PHE A 11 70.62 -20.17 -14.86
N LEU A 12 71.36 -20.79 -13.93
CA LEU A 12 70.78 -21.40 -12.74
C LEU A 12 70.22 -20.35 -11.76
N LEU A 13 70.91 -19.21 -11.59
CA LEU A 13 70.41 -18.09 -10.78
C LEU A 13 69.17 -17.42 -11.38
N VAL A 14 69.09 -17.28 -12.71
CA VAL A 14 67.90 -16.73 -13.38
C VAL A 14 66.69 -17.65 -13.23
N PHE A 15 66.87 -18.98 -13.37
CA PHE A 15 65.79 -19.94 -13.14
C PHE A 15 65.32 -19.97 -11.68
N LEU A 16 66.23 -19.83 -10.72
CA LEU A 16 65.90 -19.81 -9.30
C LEU A 16 65.17 -18.51 -8.90
N PHE A 17 65.50 -17.38 -9.53
CA PHE A 17 64.77 -16.11 -9.35
C PHE A 17 63.36 -16.15 -9.95
N ILE A 18 63.17 -16.78 -11.12
CA ILE A 18 61.84 -16.97 -11.74
C ILE A 18 60.98 -17.93 -10.91
N ALA A 19 61.57 -18.96 -10.30
CA ALA A 19 60.84 -19.87 -9.40
C ALA A 19 60.41 -19.17 -8.10
N MET A 20 61.23 -18.28 -7.54
CA MET A 20 60.85 -17.49 -6.35
C MET A 20 59.78 -16.43 -6.62
N LEU A 21 59.69 -15.90 -7.85
CA LEU A 21 58.62 -14.97 -8.24
C LEU A 21 57.25 -15.65 -8.45
N ASN A 22 57.21 -16.97 -8.65
CA ASN A 22 55.98 -17.75 -8.77
C ASN A 22 55.46 -18.29 -7.41
N GLY A 23 56.12 -17.96 -6.29
CA GLY A 23 55.78 -18.49 -4.96
C GLY A 23 54.65 -17.76 -4.21
N CYS A 24 54.21 -16.60 -4.68
CA CYS A 24 53.05 -15.91 -4.11
C CYS A 24 51.76 -16.46 -4.74
N ALA A 25 51.40 -17.70 -4.39
CA ALA A 25 50.05 -18.19 -4.66
C ALA A 25 49.07 -17.28 -3.89
N VAL A 26 48.48 -16.31 -4.59
CA VAL A 26 47.41 -15.47 -4.05
C VAL A 26 46.26 -16.42 -3.74
N THR A 27 46.12 -16.82 -2.48
CA THR A 27 44.92 -17.52 -2.03
C THR A 27 43.74 -16.61 -2.34
N PRO A 28 42.76 -17.06 -3.14
CA PRO A 28 41.61 -16.24 -3.47
C PRO A 28 40.94 -15.82 -2.17
N GLN A 29 40.82 -14.50 -1.95
CA GLN A 29 40.12 -13.98 -0.77
C GLN A 29 38.68 -14.47 -0.82
N GLN A 30 38.28 -15.23 0.18
CA GLN A 30 36.89 -15.64 0.35
C GLN A 30 36.14 -14.50 1.04
N THR A 31 35.02 -14.12 0.45
CA THR A 31 34.08 -13.18 1.05
C THR A 31 32.92 -13.97 1.65
N GLU A 32 32.66 -13.74 2.93
CA GLU A 32 31.47 -14.26 3.61
C GLU A 32 30.31 -13.30 3.39
N TYR A 33 29.13 -13.78 3.06
CA TYR A 33 27.90 -13.02 2.89
C TYR A 33 26.86 -13.55 3.86
N GLU A 34 26.17 -12.66 4.55
CA GLU A 34 25.23 -12.97 5.63
C GLU A 34 23.99 -12.07 5.53
N ILE A 35 22.81 -12.69 5.53
CA ILE A 35 21.54 -11.97 5.73
C ILE A 35 20.81 -12.60 6.90
N THR A 36 20.51 -11.78 7.90
CA THR A 36 19.76 -12.20 9.09
C THR A 36 18.51 -11.36 9.25
N SER A 37 17.56 -11.86 10.04
CA SER A 37 16.43 -11.08 10.49
C SER A 37 16.07 -11.43 11.93
N ASP A 38 15.39 -10.50 12.59
CA ASP A 38 14.76 -10.71 13.88
C ASP A 38 13.25 -10.42 13.75
N PRO A 39 12.39 -11.43 13.88
CA PRO A 39 12.72 -12.85 14.11
C PRO A 39 13.34 -13.53 12.87
N PRO A 40 13.99 -14.71 13.03
CA PRO A 40 14.53 -15.48 11.90
C PRO A 40 13.41 -16.06 11.00
N GLY A 41 13.78 -16.55 9.82
CA GLY A 41 12.84 -17.16 8.87
C GLY A 41 12.13 -16.16 7.95
N ALA A 42 12.58 -14.91 7.89
CA ALA A 42 12.02 -13.91 6.98
C ALA A 42 12.43 -14.20 5.53
N ARG A 43 11.49 -14.04 4.60
CA ARG A 43 11.75 -14.05 3.16
C ARG A 43 12.35 -12.71 2.74
N ILE A 44 13.52 -12.76 2.12
CA ILE A 44 14.23 -11.61 1.60
C ILE A 44 13.99 -11.50 0.12
N TYR A 45 13.55 -10.32 -0.30
CA TYR A 45 13.37 -9.94 -1.69
C TYR A 45 14.50 -8.99 -2.09
N ARG A 46 15.05 -9.17 -3.29
CA ARG A 46 16.16 -8.40 -3.85
C ARG A 46 15.80 -7.90 -5.25
N GLY A 47 16.23 -6.70 -5.61
CA GLY A 47 16.06 -6.15 -6.95
C GLY A 47 16.96 -4.95 -7.22
N ASN A 48 17.01 -4.52 -8.47
CA ASN A 48 17.75 -3.34 -8.92
C ASN A 48 16.93 -2.04 -8.82
N SER A 49 15.66 -2.12 -8.41
CA SER A 49 14.80 -0.99 -8.09
C SER A 49 13.87 -1.36 -6.93
N PRO A 50 13.36 -0.37 -6.16
CA PRO A 50 12.44 -0.63 -5.05
C PRO A 50 11.12 -1.26 -5.49
N ASP A 51 10.71 -1.06 -6.75
CA ASP A 51 9.45 -1.56 -7.30
C ASP A 51 9.56 -2.95 -7.96
N ASN A 52 10.77 -3.47 -8.15
CA ASN A 52 11.02 -4.75 -8.83
C ASN A 52 11.83 -5.70 -7.95
N LEU A 53 11.31 -5.99 -6.74
CA LEU A 53 11.93 -6.92 -5.81
C LEU A 53 11.43 -8.35 -6.06
N ARG A 54 12.36 -9.30 -6.21
CA ARG A 54 12.07 -10.73 -6.40
C ARG A 54 12.59 -11.53 -5.21
N TYR A 55 11.91 -12.62 -4.89
CA TYR A 55 12.38 -13.52 -3.84
C TYR A 55 13.85 -13.93 -4.10
N TYR A 56 14.67 -13.83 -3.06
CA TYR A 56 16.09 -14.12 -3.13
C TYR A 56 16.44 -15.28 -2.19
N VAL A 57 16.24 -15.11 -0.87
CA VAL A 57 16.62 -16.09 0.16
C VAL A 57 15.69 -16.01 1.36
N THR A 58 15.77 -16.97 2.27
CA THR A 58 15.14 -16.92 3.60
C THR A 58 16.23 -16.85 4.68
N THR A 59 16.02 -16.04 5.71
CA THR A 59 16.99 -15.87 6.80
C THR A 59 16.96 -17.03 7.81
N PRO A 60 18.08 -17.34 8.49
CA PRO A 60 19.42 -16.80 8.22
C PRO A 60 19.98 -17.38 6.92
N TYR A 61 20.61 -16.52 6.11
CA TYR A 61 21.33 -16.91 4.91
C TYR A 61 22.82 -16.64 5.11
N ARG A 62 23.66 -17.63 4.84
CA ARG A 62 25.13 -17.51 4.90
C ARG A 62 25.73 -18.18 3.68
N ASP A 63 26.68 -17.50 3.03
CA ASP A 63 27.41 -18.03 1.89
C ASP A 63 28.85 -17.54 1.89
N VAL A 64 29.80 -18.41 1.57
CA VAL A 64 31.23 -18.09 1.52
C VAL A 64 31.73 -18.38 0.13
N THR A 65 32.12 -17.33 -0.59
CA THR A 65 32.50 -17.45 -2.00
C THR A 65 33.64 -16.51 -2.36
N SER A 66 34.47 -16.91 -3.32
CA SER A 66 35.48 -16.05 -3.92
C SER A 66 34.90 -15.14 -5.01
N GLN A 67 33.66 -15.35 -5.43
CA GLN A 67 32.95 -14.52 -6.41
C GLN A 67 32.10 -13.46 -5.70
N SER A 68 32.14 -12.21 -6.19
CA SER A 68 31.27 -11.16 -5.65
C SER A 68 29.80 -11.45 -5.97
N LYS A 69 28.93 -11.36 -4.96
CA LYS A 69 27.45 -11.46 -5.11
C LYS A 69 26.81 -10.21 -5.74
N GLN A 70 27.60 -9.15 -5.96
CA GLN A 70 27.15 -7.88 -6.53
C GLN A 70 25.98 -7.25 -5.75
N TRP A 71 25.94 -7.37 -4.42
CA TRP A 71 24.88 -6.75 -3.59
C TRP A 71 24.91 -5.22 -3.58
N SER A 72 25.98 -4.59 -4.07
CA SER A 72 26.07 -3.14 -4.18
C SER A 72 25.00 -2.60 -5.12
N GLN A 73 24.34 -1.51 -4.72
CA GLN A 73 23.24 -0.87 -5.45
C GLN A 73 21.94 -1.68 -5.53
N ASP A 74 21.88 -2.84 -4.88
CA ASP A 74 20.64 -3.57 -4.80
C ASP A 74 19.76 -3.05 -3.67
N TYR A 75 18.47 -3.26 -3.87
CA TYR A 75 17.40 -3.01 -2.91
C TYR A 75 16.98 -4.32 -2.30
N PHE A 76 16.77 -4.32 -0.99
CA PHE A 76 16.36 -5.48 -0.22
C PHE A 76 15.12 -5.15 0.61
N ARG A 77 14.22 -6.13 0.74
CA ARG A 77 13.07 -6.03 1.65
C ARG A 77 12.84 -7.38 2.31
N ALA A 78 12.63 -7.37 3.62
CA ALA A 78 12.25 -8.56 4.36
C ALA A 78 10.72 -8.61 4.53
N LYS A 79 10.13 -9.80 4.37
CA LYS A 79 8.73 -10.08 4.70
C LYS A 79 8.64 -11.37 5.49
N LYS A 80 7.76 -11.41 6.47
CA LYS A 80 7.43 -12.61 7.23
C LYS A 80 5.96 -12.56 7.61
N ASP A 81 5.27 -13.69 7.55
CA ASP A 81 3.86 -13.76 7.90
C ASP A 81 3.67 -13.39 9.38
N GLY A 82 2.68 -12.54 9.66
CA GLY A 82 2.42 -11.99 11.00
C GLY A 82 3.34 -10.83 11.41
N TYR A 83 4.15 -10.30 10.50
CA TYR A 83 5.05 -9.17 10.75
C TYR A 83 4.91 -8.11 9.65
N GLU A 84 5.12 -6.85 10.04
CA GLU A 84 5.20 -5.75 9.10
C GLU A 84 6.37 -5.98 8.13
N PRO A 85 6.13 -5.88 6.81
CA PRO A 85 7.22 -5.87 5.84
C PRO A 85 8.22 -4.77 6.18
N SER A 86 9.51 -5.07 6.15
CA SER A 86 10.53 -4.06 6.40
C SER A 86 10.44 -2.90 5.41
N ALA A 87 10.98 -1.75 5.80
CA ALA A 87 11.36 -0.72 4.84
C ALA A 87 12.32 -1.30 3.78
N VAL A 88 12.31 -0.72 2.59
CA VAL A 88 13.24 -1.10 1.53
C VAL A 88 14.63 -0.58 1.92
N HIS A 89 15.57 -1.50 2.09
CA HIS A 89 16.97 -1.21 2.38
C HIS A 89 17.77 -1.13 1.08
N HIS A 90 18.38 0.01 0.80
CA HIS A 90 19.27 0.18 -0.35
C HIS A 90 20.72 -0.01 0.09
N GLN A 91 21.43 -0.94 -0.55
CA GLN A 91 22.82 -1.22 -0.20
C GLN A 91 23.76 -0.26 -0.94
N PRO A 92 24.52 0.60 -0.23
CA PRO A 92 25.39 1.56 -0.90
C PRO A 92 26.51 0.91 -1.70
N THR A 93 27.06 1.65 -2.67
CA THR A 93 28.32 1.29 -3.33
C THR A 93 29.47 1.62 -2.39
N PHE A 94 30.37 0.68 -2.22
CA PHE A 94 31.58 0.88 -1.44
C PHE A 94 32.80 0.76 -2.35
N PRO A 95 33.68 1.78 -2.37
CA PRO A 95 34.87 1.75 -3.22
C PRO A 95 35.92 0.75 -2.73
N MET A 96 35.89 0.32 -1.46
CA MET A 96 36.82 -0.66 -0.87
C MET A 96 36.12 -1.62 0.10
N GLY A 97 35.44 -2.63 -0.46
CA GLY A 97 34.85 -3.75 0.29
C GLY A 97 33.33 -3.76 0.26
N HIS A 98 32.72 -4.88 -0.13
CA HIS A 98 31.27 -4.99 -0.16
C HIS A 98 30.74 -5.23 1.27
N PRO A 99 29.61 -4.61 1.63
CA PRO A 99 28.90 -4.89 2.86
C PRO A 99 28.41 -6.34 2.76
N THR A 100 28.98 -7.15 3.62
CA THR A 100 28.76 -8.59 3.62
C THR A 100 27.60 -9.00 4.51
N ARG A 101 27.12 -8.11 5.38
CA ARG A 101 26.11 -8.42 6.38
C ARG A 101 24.93 -7.46 6.27
N ILE A 102 23.73 -8.00 6.11
CA ILE A 102 22.47 -7.26 6.14
C ILE A 102 21.61 -7.86 7.25
N HIS A 103 21.05 -7.00 8.11
CA HIS A 103 20.17 -7.42 9.19
C HIS A 103 18.85 -6.67 9.12
N PHE A 104 17.73 -7.38 9.18
CA PHE A 104 16.38 -6.81 9.20
C PHE A 104 15.72 -7.04 10.56
N ARG A 105 15.25 -5.97 11.19
CA ARG A 105 14.31 -6.09 12.32
C ARG A 105 12.90 -5.95 11.77
N LEU A 106 12.04 -6.92 12.06
CA LEU A 106 10.63 -6.88 11.69
C LEU A 106 9.79 -6.63 12.94
N GLU A 107 8.76 -5.82 12.79
CA GLU A 107 7.81 -5.52 13.85
C GLU A 107 6.64 -6.50 13.75
N SER A 108 6.26 -7.12 14.87
CA SER A 108 5.12 -8.04 14.86
C SER A 108 3.84 -7.26 14.63
N GLN A 109 2.95 -7.79 13.80
CA GLN A 109 1.58 -7.29 13.65
C GLN A 109 0.66 -7.85 14.74
N GLY A 110 1.16 -8.55 15.76
CA GLY A 110 0.34 -9.20 16.77
C GLY A 110 -0.25 -10.49 16.21
N ASN A 111 0.55 -11.55 16.27
CA ASN A 111 0.13 -12.88 15.84
C ASN A 111 -0.47 -13.70 17.00
N GLU A 112 -0.84 -14.94 16.75
CA GLU A 112 -1.44 -15.84 17.75
C GLU A 112 -0.60 -16.03 19.01
N GLN A 113 0.73 -16.07 18.86
CA GLN A 113 1.62 -16.19 20.01
C GLN A 113 1.63 -14.91 20.85
N ASP A 114 1.53 -13.74 20.20
CA ASP A 114 1.42 -12.45 20.87
C ASP A 114 0.05 -12.28 21.54
N LEU A 115 -1.03 -12.82 20.97
CA LEU A 115 -2.38 -12.77 21.52
C LEU A 115 -2.57 -13.72 22.74
N ALA A 116 -1.87 -14.85 22.76
CA ALA A 116 -1.97 -15.87 23.82
C ALA A 116 -1.90 -15.33 25.28
N PRO A 117 -0.99 -14.42 25.68
CA PRO A 117 -1.00 -13.84 27.02
C PRO A 117 -2.25 -13.05 27.37
N TYR A 118 -2.88 -12.39 26.40
CA TYR A 118 -4.11 -11.62 26.58
C TYR A 118 -5.31 -12.55 26.75
N ARG A 119 -5.39 -13.60 25.92
CA ARG A 119 -6.39 -14.68 26.08
C ARG A 119 -6.32 -15.39 27.42
N ARG A 120 -5.13 -15.51 28.02
CA ARG A 120 -4.99 -16.09 29.38
C ARG A 120 -5.53 -15.19 30.48
N ARG A 121 -5.53 -13.86 30.28
CA ARG A 121 -6.13 -12.89 31.21
C ARG A 121 -7.64 -12.81 31.03
N ASP A 122 -8.09 -12.87 29.78
CA ASP A 122 -9.50 -12.91 29.38
C ASP A 122 -10.33 -11.76 29.97
N THR A 123 -9.83 -10.53 29.81
CA THR A 123 -10.50 -9.30 30.24
C THR A 123 -10.55 -8.29 29.09
N LEU A 124 -11.55 -7.41 29.09
CA LEU A 124 -11.66 -6.32 28.10
C LEU A 124 -10.38 -5.50 28.02
N SER A 125 -9.86 -5.07 29.18
CA SER A 125 -8.60 -4.32 29.26
C SER A 125 -7.37 -5.04 28.71
N ALA A 126 -7.35 -6.37 28.73
CA ALA A 126 -6.24 -7.11 28.12
C ALA A 126 -6.37 -7.06 26.60
N TYR A 127 -7.58 -7.27 26.07
CA TYR A 127 -7.82 -7.19 24.64
C TYR A 127 -7.63 -5.77 24.08
N GLU A 128 -8.05 -4.73 24.81
CA GLU A 128 -7.72 -3.32 24.52
C GLU A 128 -6.21 -3.10 24.43
N GLU A 129 -5.45 -3.54 25.44
CA GLU A 129 -3.98 -3.43 25.44
C GLU A 129 -3.34 -4.14 24.22
N PHE A 130 -3.93 -5.26 23.76
CA PHE A 130 -3.47 -5.93 22.54
C PHE A 130 -3.75 -5.07 21.29
N LEU A 131 -4.95 -4.51 21.16
CA LEU A 131 -5.35 -3.68 20.02
C LEU A 131 -4.57 -2.37 19.96
N GLU A 132 -4.29 -1.74 21.10
CA GLU A 132 -3.44 -0.55 21.19
C GLU A 132 -2.00 -0.85 20.74
N ARG A 133 -1.47 -2.01 21.16
CA ARG A 133 -0.10 -2.42 20.82
C ARG A 133 0.03 -2.89 19.38
N TYR A 134 -0.99 -3.52 18.84
CA TYR A 134 -1.02 -4.10 17.50
C TYR A 134 -2.24 -3.59 16.70
N PRO A 135 -2.28 -2.27 16.39
CA PRO A 135 -3.45 -1.64 15.78
C PRO A 135 -3.78 -2.17 14.39
N SER A 136 -2.80 -2.73 13.67
CA SER A 136 -2.97 -3.35 12.35
C SER A 136 -2.99 -4.87 12.40
N SER A 137 -3.31 -5.46 13.56
CA SER A 137 -3.31 -6.92 13.70
C SER A 137 -4.30 -7.59 12.77
N PRO A 138 -3.92 -8.70 12.11
CA PRO A 138 -4.88 -9.53 11.38
C PRO A 138 -5.86 -10.25 12.31
N LEU A 139 -5.63 -10.25 13.62
CA LEU A 139 -6.48 -10.90 14.62
C LEU A 139 -7.49 -9.94 15.26
N ARG A 140 -7.60 -8.69 14.79
CA ARG A 140 -8.54 -7.69 15.35
C ARG A 140 -9.96 -8.20 15.46
N GLU A 141 -10.48 -8.80 14.38
CA GLU A 141 -11.84 -9.34 14.33
C GLU A 141 -12.05 -10.44 15.38
N GLU A 142 -11.07 -11.35 15.53
CA GLU A 142 -11.12 -12.38 16.56
C GLU A 142 -11.10 -11.78 17.98
N VAL A 143 -10.28 -10.75 18.19
CA VAL A 143 -10.19 -10.04 19.45
C VAL A 143 -11.50 -9.32 19.79
N PHE A 144 -12.14 -8.67 18.82
CA PHE A 144 -13.48 -8.11 19.01
C PHE A 144 -14.48 -9.20 19.38
N GLY A 145 -14.43 -10.38 18.75
CA GLY A 145 -15.26 -11.52 19.13
C GLY A 145 -15.11 -11.91 20.60
N TYR A 146 -13.88 -11.94 21.13
CA TYR A 146 -13.66 -12.18 22.57
C TYR A 146 -14.22 -11.05 23.45
N MET A 147 -14.01 -9.79 23.04
CA MET A 147 -14.53 -8.64 23.79
C MET A 147 -16.05 -8.62 23.83
N VAL A 148 -16.71 -8.86 22.69
CA VAL A 148 -18.17 -8.95 22.58
C VAL A 148 -18.71 -10.05 23.48
N ALA A 149 -18.14 -11.25 23.44
CA ALA A 149 -18.56 -12.35 24.32
C ALA A 149 -18.44 -11.99 25.83
N LEU A 150 -17.41 -11.21 26.21
CA LEU A 150 -17.26 -10.72 27.58
C LEU A 150 -18.28 -9.62 27.94
N ILE A 151 -18.71 -8.81 26.97
CA ILE A 151 -19.73 -7.77 27.16
C ILE A 151 -21.12 -8.40 27.27
N GLU A 152 -21.46 -9.36 26.39
CA GLU A 152 -22.74 -10.08 26.40
C GLU A 152 -23.05 -10.74 27.74
N ALA A 153 -22.02 -11.22 28.42
CA ALA A 153 -22.16 -11.86 29.73
C ALA A 153 -22.52 -10.89 30.87
N ARG A 154 -22.50 -9.57 30.62
CA ARG A 154 -22.77 -8.53 31.62
C ARG A 154 -24.27 -8.19 31.68
N PRO A 155 -24.75 -7.75 32.86
CA PRO A 155 -26.02 -7.06 32.92
C PRO A 155 -25.91 -5.73 32.16
N ASP A 156 -26.86 -5.45 31.27
CA ASP A 156 -26.92 -4.23 30.46
C ASP A 156 -25.68 -4.01 29.57
N PRO A 157 -25.55 -4.74 28.45
CA PRO A 157 -24.36 -4.70 27.59
C PRO A 157 -24.24 -3.42 26.75
N LEU A 158 -25.34 -2.68 26.54
CA LEU A 158 -25.42 -1.58 25.58
C LEU A 158 -24.35 -0.48 25.83
N PRO A 159 -24.14 0.02 27.07
CA PRO A 159 -23.13 1.06 27.31
C PRO A 159 -21.69 0.60 27.03
N TYR A 160 -21.44 -0.72 27.15
CA TYR A 160 -20.13 -1.30 26.88
C TYR A 160 -19.88 -1.46 25.38
N TYR A 161 -20.90 -1.81 24.60
CA TYR A 161 -20.81 -1.79 23.14
C TYR A 161 -20.60 -0.38 22.61
N ASP A 162 -21.24 0.61 23.23
CA ASP A 162 -21.05 2.00 22.84
C ASP A 162 -19.60 2.44 23.04
N SER A 163 -19.05 2.20 24.23
CA SER A 163 -17.63 2.46 24.53
C SER A 163 -16.68 1.71 23.57
N LEU A 164 -16.98 0.44 23.27
CA LEU A 164 -16.19 -0.37 22.35
C LEU A 164 -16.18 0.21 20.93
N THR A 165 -17.34 0.60 20.42
CA THR A 165 -17.50 1.11 19.04
C THR A 165 -17.04 2.56 18.89
N ASP A 166 -17.00 3.34 19.96
CA ASP A 166 -16.39 4.67 19.97
C ASP A 166 -14.86 4.58 19.85
N GLU A 167 -14.24 3.68 20.62
CA GLU A 167 -12.80 3.50 20.60
C GLU A 167 -12.34 2.76 19.34
N PHE A 168 -13.12 1.77 18.91
CA PHE A 168 -12.84 0.92 17.75
C PHE A 168 -14.07 0.85 16.82
N PRO A 169 -14.24 1.82 15.90
CA PRO A 169 -15.42 1.86 15.01
C PRO A 169 -15.61 0.60 14.15
N ASP A 170 -14.53 -0.13 13.85
CA ASP A 170 -14.58 -1.39 13.12
C ASP A 170 -15.16 -2.56 13.95
N ALA A 171 -15.23 -2.44 15.28
CA ALA A 171 -15.82 -3.44 16.16
C ALA A 171 -17.34 -3.57 15.98
N ALA A 172 -18.01 -2.58 15.37
CA ALA A 172 -19.45 -2.60 15.14
C ALA A 172 -19.89 -3.83 14.33
N GLN A 173 -19.05 -4.33 13.42
CA GLN A 173 -19.34 -5.52 12.60
C GLN A 173 -19.23 -6.83 13.39
N ALA A 174 -18.51 -6.83 14.51
CA ALA A 174 -18.35 -8.00 15.38
C ALA A 174 -19.45 -8.11 16.43
N LEU A 175 -20.31 -7.10 16.56
CA LEU A 175 -21.45 -7.12 17.48
C LEU A 175 -22.47 -8.19 17.07
N PRO A 176 -23.32 -8.65 18.01
CA PRO A 176 -24.43 -9.53 17.70
C PRO A 176 -25.35 -8.91 16.64
N GLU A 177 -25.90 -9.73 15.73
CA GLU A 177 -26.66 -9.26 14.57
C GLU A 177 -27.84 -8.34 14.95
N ASP A 178 -28.50 -8.61 16.08
CA ASP A 178 -29.59 -7.80 16.63
C ASP A 178 -29.14 -6.45 17.19
N GLN A 179 -27.84 -6.31 17.49
CA GLN A 179 -27.23 -5.08 18.02
C GLN A 179 -26.53 -4.26 16.93
N GLN A 180 -26.10 -4.86 15.82
CA GLN A 180 -25.34 -4.16 14.77
C GLN A 180 -26.04 -2.90 14.27
N LEU A 181 -27.37 -2.97 14.04
CA LEU A 181 -28.17 -1.83 13.59
C LEU A 181 -28.13 -0.65 14.58
N LEU A 182 -28.04 -0.91 15.88
CA LEU A 182 -28.05 0.10 16.94
C LEU A 182 -26.78 0.97 16.96
N PHE A 183 -25.67 0.45 16.43
CA PHE A 183 -24.37 1.11 16.40
C PHE A 183 -24.00 1.64 15.01
N LEU A 184 -24.94 1.67 14.07
CA LEU A 184 -24.74 2.33 12.77
C LEU A 184 -24.81 3.85 12.91
N GLY A 185 -23.90 4.54 12.22
CA GLY A 185 -23.86 6.00 12.15
C GLY A 185 -22.62 6.61 12.81
N PRO A 186 -22.51 7.95 12.76
CA PRO A 186 -21.45 8.70 13.45
C PRO A 186 -21.64 8.67 14.97
N ALA A 187 -20.59 8.96 15.74
CA ALA A 187 -20.53 8.74 17.19
C ALA A 187 -21.76 9.27 17.96
N ASP A 188 -22.13 10.55 17.80
CA ASP A 188 -23.21 11.16 18.56
C ASP A 188 -24.61 10.93 17.95
N LEU A 189 -24.69 10.40 16.72
CA LEU A 189 -25.96 10.10 16.03
C LEU A 189 -26.07 8.63 15.62
N LYS A 190 -25.46 7.72 16.39
CA LYS A 190 -25.72 6.28 16.27
C LYS A 190 -27.22 6.02 16.42
N VAL A 191 -27.72 4.96 15.77
CA VAL A 191 -29.16 4.62 15.78
C VAL A 191 -29.75 4.56 17.19
N HIS A 192 -29.06 3.96 18.16
CA HIS A 192 -29.58 3.90 19.53
C HIS A 192 -29.67 5.28 20.21
N HIS A 193 -28.75 6.21 19.92
CA HIS A 193 -28.87 7.60 20.36
C HIS A 193 -30.07 8.29 19.71
N LEU A 194 -30.32 8.05 18.41
CA LEU A 194 -31.50 8.59 17.73
C LEU A 194 -32.80 8.08 18.34
N VAL A 195 -32.89 6.78 18.66
CA VAL A 195 -34.03 6.20 19.38
C VAL A 195 -34.19 6.88 20.73
N GLN A 196 -33.11 6.99 21.51
CA GLN A 196 -33.15 7.62 22.81
C GLN A 196 -33.61 9.08 22.73
N TYR A 197 -33.13 9.85 21.76
CA TYR A 197 -33.58 11.23 21.56
C TYR A 197 -35.06 11.33 21.20
N LEU A 198 -35.58 10.40 20.40
CA LEU A 198 -37.01 10.33 20.10
C LEU A 198 -37.83 10.01 21.36
N ASP A 199 -37.37 9.08 22.18
CA ASP A 199 -37.99 8.71 23.45
C ASP A 199 -37.97 9.87 24.47
N ASP A 200 -36.90 10.66 24.47
CA ASP A 200 -36.76 11.90 25.25
C ASP A 200 -37.60 13.06 24.70
N GLY A 201 -38.29 12.87 23.58
CA GLY A 201 -39.21 13.83 22.97
C GLY A 201 -38.56 14.85 22.04
N VAL A 202 -37.33 14.61 21.58
CA VAL A 202 -36.69 15.42 20.55
C VAL A 202 -37.45 15.25 19.23
N GLY A 203 -37.83 16.38 18.62
CA GLY A 203 -38.61 16.36 17.38
C GLY A 203 -37.83 15.81 16.17
N VAL A 204 -38.48 14.96 15.38
CA VAL A 204 -37.93 14.38 14.14
C VAL A 204 -37.26 15.41 13.21
N PRO A 205 -37.82 16.61 12.97
CA PRO A 205 -37.16 17.59 12.11
C PRO A 205 -35.80 18.09 12.64
N ILE A 206 -35.61 18.10 13.96
CA ILE A 206 -34.35 18.50 14.59
C ILE A 206 -33.29 17.41 14.35
N LEU A 207 -33.66 16.15 14.56
CA LEU A 207 -32.78 15.01 14.33
C LEU A 207 -32.38 14.90 12.86
N ILE A 208 -33.32 15.05 11.93
CA ILE A 208 -33.04 15.09 10.49
C ILE A 208 -31.98 16.16 10.16
N GLN A 209 -32.12 17.37 10.72
CA GLN A 209 -31.16 18.43 10.49
C GLN A 209 -29.78 18.10 11.07
N GLN A 210 -29.71 17.47 12.25
CA GLN A 210 -28.46 17.01 12.83
C GLN A 210 -27.79 15.94 11.95
N VAL A 211 -28.54 14.95 11.48
CA VAL A 211 -28.05 13.91 10.56
C VAL A 211 -27.44 14.51 9.28
N PHE A 212 -28.03 15.58 8.75
CA PHE A 212 -27.45 16.28 7.59
C PHE A 212 -26.22 17.13 7.94
N ASN A 213 -26.18 17.73 9.12
CA ASN A 213 -25.06 18.60 9.53
C ASN A 213 -23.79 17.81 9.86
N GLU A 214 -23.93 16.58 10.37
CA GLU A 214 -22.79 15.74 10.75
C GLU A 214 -22.14 15.01 9.57
N GLU A 215 -22.80 14.96 8.41
CA GLU A 215 -22.34 14.29 7.18
C GLU A 215 -21.87 12.82 7.43
N GLY A 216 -22.57 12.10 8.31
CA GLY A 216 -22.23 10.73 8.71
C GLY A 216 -22.60 9.65 7.69
N ASP A 217 -21.78 8.59 7.61
CA ASP A 217 -22.07 7.36 6.87
C ASP A 217 -22.76 6.35 7.80
N TYR A 218 -23.99 5.95 7.46
CA TYR A 218 -24.79 4.95 8.19
C TYR A 218 -24.70 3.56 7.55
N GLY A 219 -23.83 3.37 6.56
CA GLY A 219 -23.73 2.13 5.80
C GLY A 219 -24.76 2.03 4.67
N ASP A 220 -24.64 0.95 3.88
CA ASP A 220 -25.62 0.62 2.85
C ASP A 220 -26.81 -0.09 3.48
N LEU A 221 -27.80 0.69 3.91
CA LEU A 221 -29.05 0.16 4.47
C LEU A 221 -29.87 -0.54 3.39
N ASP A 222 -30.10 -1.84 3.55
CA ASP A 222 -31.00 -2.61 2.71
C ASP A 222 -32.46 -2.56 3.21
N MET A 223 -33.36 -3.28 2.53
CA MET A 223 -34.78 -3.27 2.92
C MET A 223 -35.07 -4.00 4.24
N ALA A 224 -34.21 -4.94 4.66
CA ALA A 224 -34.29 -5.58 5.96
C ALA A 224 -33.85 -4.60 7.05
N ASP A 225 -32.75 -3.86 6.82
CA ASP A 225 -32.26 -2.83 7.73
C ASP A 225 -33.29 -1.72 7.94
N VAL A 226 -33.87 -1.20 6.86
CA VAL A 226 -34.93 -0.16 6.93
C VAL A 226 -36.11 -0.64 7.76
N ARG A 227 -36.50 -1.91 7.63
CA ARG A 227 -37.56 -2.49 8.45
C ARG A 227 -37.13 -2.60 9.91
N GLY A 228 -35.93 -3.10 10.17
CA GLY A 228 -35.38 -3.20 11.52
C GLY A 228 -35.32 -1.85 12.24
N LEU A 229 -34.88 -0.80 11.54
CA LEU A 229 -34.88 0.58 12.06
C LEU A 229 -36.30 1.09 12.37
N GLY A 230 -37.27 0.77 11.52
CA GLY A 230 -38.67 1.09 11.79
C GLY A 230 -39.23 0.34 13.02
N GLU A 231 -38.85 -0.93 13.20
CA GLU A 231 -39.21 -1.74 14.38
C GLU A 231 -38.56 -1.20 15.67
N LEU A 232 -37.40 -0.57 15.57
CA LEU A 232 -36.73 0.16 16.66
C LEU A 232 -37.35 1.54 16.96
N GLY A 233 -38.35 1.96 16.18
CA GLY A 233 -39.08 3.21 16.42
C GLY A 233 -38.58 4.42 15.64
N LEU A 234 -37.65 4.26 14.70
CA LEU A 234 -37.23 5.36 13.84
C LEU A 234 -38.29 5.64 12.77
N PRO A 235 -38.73 6.90 12.59
CA PRO A 235 -39.68 7.25 11.55
C PRO A 235 -39.02 7.21 10.17
N ASP A 236 -39.79 6.81 9.15
CA ASP A 236 -39.34 6.69 7.75
C ASP A 236 -38.63 7.94 7.22
N GLU A 237 -39.06 9.14 7.64
CA GLU A 237 -38.44 10.41 7.26
C GLU A 237 -37.01 10.56 7.78
N LEU A 238 -36.74 10.09 9.01
CA LEU A 238 -35.40 10.11 9.61
C LEU A 238 -34.50 9.06 8.97
N ILE A 239 -35.01 7.86 8.72
CA ILE A 239 -34.29 6.81 7.98
C ILE A 239 -33.92 7.31 6.58
N GLY A 240 -34.85 7.98 5.90
CA GLY A 240 -34.62 8.62 4.60
C GLY A 240 -33.50 9.66 4.65
N ALA A 241 -33.43 10.46 5.73
CA ALA A 241 -32.35 11.43 5.95
C ALA A 241 -30.99 10.73 6.17
N MET A 242 -30.93 9.66 6.96
CA MET A 242 -29.71 8.87 7.18
C MET A 242 -29.15 8.31 5.87
N MET A 243 -30.01 7.70 5.04
CA MET A 243 -29.62 7.19 3.73
C MET A 243 -29.15 8.31 2.78
N GLN A 244 -29.75 9.50 2.87
CA GLN A 244 -29.34 10.63 2.06
C GLN A 244 -27.97 11.18 2.51
N SER A 245 -27.78 11.36 3.81
CA SER A 245 -26.51 11.80 4.40
C SER A 245 -25.37 10.86 3.99
N THR A 246 -25.60 9.54 4.07
CA THR A 246 -24.66 8.52 3.60
C THR A 246 -24.26 8.68 2.12
N ARG A 247 -25.24 8.93 1.24
CA ARG A 247 -24.96 9.15 -0.20
C ARG A 247 -24.14 10.42 -0.43
N GLU A 248 -24.37 11.45 0.37
CA GLU A 248 -23.65 12.72 0.29
C GLU A 248 -22.20 12.57 0.78
N ALA A 249 -22.01 11.93 1.94
CA ALA A 249 -20.70 11.61 2.52
C ALA A 249 -19.82 10.81 1.54
N ARG A 250 -20.37 9.76 0.93
CA ARG A 250 -19.64 8.93 -0.05
C ARG A 250 -19.31 9.69 -1.33
N ARG A 251 -20.19 10.58 -1.79
CA ARG A 251 -19.91 11.45 -2.94
C ARG A 251 -18.80 12.44 -2.63
N ALA A 252 -18.74 12.97 -1.41
CA ALA A 252 -17.66 13.84 -0.96
C ALA A 252 -16.33 13.08 -0.93
N ALA A 253 -16.28 11.90 -0.29
CA ALA A 253 -15.09 11.06 -0.23
C ALA A 253 -14.56 10.67 -1.62
N ALA A 254 -15.44 10.31 -2.56
CA ALA A 254 -15.06 9.97 -3.93
C ALA A 254 -14.44 11.16 -4.70
N ARG A 255 -14.92 12.38 -4.44
CA ARG A 255 -14.37 13.61 -5.04
C ARG A 255 -12.99 13.92 -4.49
N GLU A 256 -12.78 13.75 -3.19
CA GLU A 256 -11.47 13.93 -2.56
C GLU A 256 -10.44 12.96 -3.11
N GLN A 257 -10.75 11.66 -3.17
CA GLN A 257 -9.86 10.66 -3.75
C GLN A 257 -9.49 10.97 -5.22
N SER A 258 -10.46 11.44 -6.01
CA SER A 258 -10.24 11.86 -7.39
C SER A 258 -9.33 13.10 -7.51
N SER A 259 -9.35 13.99 -6.52
CA SER A 259 -8.50 15.18 -6.47
C SER A 259 -7.05 14.84 -6.09
N THR A 260 -6.85 13.93 -5.14
CA THR A 260 -5.52 13.48 -4.69
C THR A 260 -4.82 12.65 -5.78
N ALA A 261 -5.57 11.83 -6.51
CA ALA A 261 -5.07 11.10 -7.67
C ALA A 261 -4.65 12.01 -8.84
N ARG A 262 -5.30 13.18 -9.00
CA ARG A 262 -4.90 14.18 -10.01
C ARG A 262 -3.63 14.96 -9.62
N GLN A 263 -3.34 15.12 -8.32
CA GLN A 263 -2.16 15.85 -7.85
C GLN A 263 -0.88 14.98 -7.79
N THR A 264 -1.01 13.65 -7.78
CA THR A 264 0.11 12.70 -7.77
C THR A 264 0.49 12.17 -9.16
N ALA A 265 -0.20 12.60 -10.22
CA ALA A 265 0.25 12.36 -11.58
C ALA A 265 1.55 13.15 -11.85
N PRO A 266 2.65 12.50 -12.27
CA PRO A 266 3.91 13.21 -12.50
C PRO A 266 3.74 14.25 -13.60
N ALA A 267 4.26 15.46 -13.34
CA ALA A 267 4.35 16.58 -14.27
C ALA A 267 5.33 16.32 -15.43
N ALA A 268 5.25 15.16 -16.07
CA ALA A 268 6.06 14.77 -17.22
C ALA A 268 5.34 15.13 -18.53
N ALA A 269 4.95 16.39 -18.72
CA ALA A 269 4.51 16.90 -20.03
C ALA A 269 4.60 18.43 -20.21
N SER A 270 5.28 19.16 -19.32
CA SER A 270 5.38 20.63 -19.43
C SER A 270 6.82 21.11 -19.57
N GLN A 271 7.61 20.46 -20.44
CA GLN A 271 8.85 21.04 -20.99
C GLN A 271 9.05 20.54 -22.44
N ALA A 272 8.17 20.97 -23.35
CA ALA A 272 8.50 21.03 -24.76
C ALA A 272 8.63 22.51 -25.12
N GLY A 273 9.87 23.00 -25.16
CA GLY A 273 10.18 24.34 -25.64
C GLY A 273 9.80 24.52 -27.11
N PRO A 274 9.63 25.76 -27.59
CA PRO A 274 9.24 26.04 -28.97
C PRO A 274 10.43 25.78 -29.89
N SER A 275 10.55 24.55 -30.38
CA SER A 275 11.42 24.22 -31.52
C SER A 275 10.55 24.04 -32.73
N ALA A 276 10.44 25.09 -33.54
CA ALA A 276 9.89 25.03 -34.87
C ALA A 276 10.80 24.19 -35.78
N PRO A 277 10.26 23.28 -36.60
CA PRO A 277 10.86 22.90 -37.86
C PRO A 277 10.06 23.51 -39.01
N GLN A 278 10.74 24.36 -39.78
CA GLN A 278 10.35 24.68 -41.14
C GLN A 278 10.44 23.40 -41.98
N GLY A 279 9.33 22.98 -42.57
CA GLY A 279 9.26 21.86 -43.49
C GLY A 279 7.94 21.91 -44.26
N ALA A 280 7.99 22.48 -45.45
CA ALA A 280 6.88 22.53 -46.40
C ALA A 280 6.64 21.14 -47.02
N HIS A 281 5.40 20.67 -47.05
CA HIS A 281 4.64 20.39 -48.29
C HIS A 281 3.32 19.65 -48.00
N GLN A 282 2.23 20.30 -48.44
CA GLN A 282 1.08 19.76 -49.16
C GLN A 282 0.13 18.75 -48.46
N GLY A 283 -1.08 19.25 -48.19
CA GLY A 283 -2.29 18.64 -48.76
C GLY A 283 -3.20 17.93 -47.77
N ALA A 284 -4.06 18.68 -47.08
CA ALA A 284 -5.45 18.28 -46.84
C ALA A 284 -6.25 19.54 -46.47
N GLU A 285 -7.35 19.74 -47.19
CA GLU A 285 -8.31 20.83 -47.04
C GLU A 285 -8.72 21.06 -45.59
N GLN A 286 -8.54 22.30 -45.16
CA GLN A 286 -8.97 22.82 -43.88
C GLN A 286 -10.47 23.09 -43.96
N ASP A 287 -11.28 22.11 -43.56
CA ASP A 287 -12.70 22.36 -43.29
C ASP A 287 -12.79 23.18 -41.99
N SER A 288 -13.10 24.45 -42.17
CA SER A 288 -13.13 25.51 -41.15
C SER A 288 -14.37 25.39 -40.27
N ASN A 289 -14.48 24.32 -39.47
CA ASN A 289 -15.40 24.27 -38.32
C ASN A 289 -15.17 23.09 -37.36
N MET A 290 -13.92 22.63 -37.19
CA MET A 290 -13.64 21.61 -36.17
C MET A 290 -13.45 22.25 -34.78
N PRO A 291 -14.16 21.80 -33.72
CA PRO A 291 -13.93 22.26 -32.36
C PRO A 291 -12.46 22.07 -31.97
N ALA A 292 -11.85 23.03 -31.29
CA ALA A 292 -10.46 22.95 -30.84
C ALA A 292 -10.15 21.67 -30.02
N GLU A 293 -11.17 21.11 -29.38
CA GLU A 293 -11.09 19.85 -28.65
C GLU A 293 -10.91 18.63 -29.56
N CYS A 294 -11.47 18.65 -30.78
CA CYS A 294 -11.27 17.58 -31.76
C CYS A 294 -9.84 17.56 -32.32
N VAL A 295 -9.24 18.74 -32.52
CA VAL A 295 -7.84 18.86 -32.93
C VAL A 295 -6.91 18.32 -31.84
N SER A 296 -7.23 18.63 -30.58
CA SER A 296 -6.48 18.16 -29.42
C SER A 296 -6.59 16.63 -29.25
N LEU A 297 -7.78 16.07 -29.47
CA LEU A 297 -8.00 14.62 -29.47
C LEU A 297 -7.22 13.92 -30.58
N ALA A 298 -7.22 14.46 -31.80
CA ALA A 298 -6.48 13.88 -32.93
C ALA A 298 -4.97 13.83 -32.64
N ALA A 299 -4.40 14.92 -32.09
CA ALA A 299 -3.00 14.96 -31.68
C ALA A 299 -2.68 13.95 -30.57
N ALA A 300 -3.56 13.82 -29.56
CA ALA A 300 -3.38 12.85 -28.48
C ALA A 300 -3.43 11.39 -28.98
N LEU A 301 -4.34 11.08 -29.90
CA LEU A 301 -4.43 9.74 -30.50
C LEU A 301 -3.20 9.41 -31.35
N ALA A 302 -2.67 10.37 -32.10
CA ALA A 302 -1.44 10.21 -32.87
C ALA A 302 -0.21 9.93 -31.98
N ALA A 303 -0.13 10.57 -30.81
CA ALA A 303 0.92 10.28 -29.83
C ALA A 303 0.77 8.87 -29.22
N CYS A 304 -0.46 8.42 -28.93
CA CYS A 304 -0.72 7.06 -28.44
C CYS A 304 -0.33 5.97 -29.46
N ASP A 305 -0.41 6.26 -30.76
CA ASP A 305 -0.03 5.32 -31.81
C ASP A 305 1.49 5.04 -31.83
N GLN A 306 2.32 5.94 -31.27
CA GLN A 306 3.77 5.73 -31.15
C GLN A 306 4.15 4.77 -30.01
N VAL A 307 3.25 4.54 -29.04
CA VAL A 307 3.56 3.75 -27.82
C VAL A 307 3.45 2.23 -28.07
N GLY A 308 2.67 1.80 -29.06
CA GLY A 308 2.53 0.38 -29.45
C GLY A 308 1.96 -0.55 -28.36
N GLY A 309 1.50 -1.74 -28.77
CA GLY A 309 1.04 -2.80 -27.87
C GLY A 309 -0.14 -2.43 -26.94
N PHE A 310 -0.22 -3.08 -25.78
CA PHE A 310 -1.30 -2.87 -24.80
C PHE A 310 -1.32 -1.45 -24.21
N GLY A 311 -0.15 -0.80 -24.07
CA GLY A 311 -0.06 0.58 -23.60
C GLY A 311 -0.74 1.58 -24.55
N GLY A 312 -0.62 1.38 -25.85
CA GLY A 312 -1.32 2.19 -26.86
C GLY A 312 -2.85 2.09 -26.75
N MET A 313 -3.39 0.90 -26.41
CA MET A 313 -4.84 0.73 -26.25
C MET A 313 -5.39 1.48 -25.03
N ALA A 314 -4.71 1.39 -23.89
CA ALA A 314 -5.09 2.14 -22.68
C ALA A 314 -4.96 3.65 -22.90
N CYS A 315 -3.89 4.09 -23.58
CA CYS A 315 -3.67 5.49 -23.95
C CYS A 315 -4.83 6.04 -24.80
N ARG A 316 -5.25 5.33 -25.85
CA ARG A 316 -6.38 5.74 -26.69
C ARG A 316 -7.70 5.79 -25.93
N ALA A 317 -7.96 4.82 -25.04
CA ALA A 317 -9.17 4.81 -24.22
C ALA A 317 -9.25 6.04 -23.31
N THR A 318 -8.14 6.38 -22.65
CA THR A 318 -8.04 7.56 -21.79
C THR A 318 -8.15 8.87 -22.58
N ALA A 319 -7.51 8.95 -23.75
CA ALA A 319 -7.61 10.13 -24.62
C ALA A 319 -9.07 10.39 -25.05
N ARG A 320 -9.82 9.33 -25.42
CA ARG A 320 -11.23 9.43 -25.80
C ARG A 320 -12.15 9.90 -24.68
N GLY A 321 -11.87 9.52 -23.43
CA GLY A 321 -12.67 9.95 -22.28
C GLY A 321 -12.39 11.38 -21.81
N ARG A 322 -11.34 12.04 -22.33
CA ARG A 322 -10.87 13.32 -21.82
C ARG A 322 -11.19 14.52 -22.72
N PHE A 323 -11.51 14.29 -23.99
CA PHE A 323 -11.85 15.34 -24.96
C PHE A 323 -13.24 15.07 -25.53
N ASP A 324 -14.11 16.07 -25.49
CA ASP A 324 -15.52 15.92 -25.90
C ASP A 324 -15.67 16.32 -27.37
N CYS A 325 -15.25 15.42 -28.26
CA CYS A 325 -15.33 15.64 -29.70
C CYS A 325 -16.59 14.95 -30.29
N PRO A 326 -17.56 15.70 -30.83
CA PRO A 326 -18.79 15.14 -31.37
C PRO A 326 -18.63 14.45 -32.74
N ILE A 327 -17.43 14.45 -33.33
CA ILE A 327 -17.16 13.91 -34.67
C ILE A 327 -16.68 12.45 -34.56
N PRO A 328 -17.18 11.52 -35.40
CA PRO A 328 -16.71 10.14 -35.43
C PRO A 328 -15.21 10.01 -35.73
N ILE A 329 -14.51 9.17 -34.97
CA ILE A 329 -13.04 9.05 -35.01
C ILE A 329 -12.50 8.62 -36.37
N ASP A 330 -13.28 7.89 -37.16
CA ASP A 330 -12.87 7.43 -38.49
C ASP A 330 -12.70 8.59 -39.49
N GLN A 331 -13.18 9.79 -39.13
CA GLN A 331 -12.99 11.03 -39.90
C GLN A 331 -11.86 11.93 -39.35
N LEU A 332 -11.20 11.54 -38.26
CA LEU A 332 -10.11 12.31 -37.61
C LEU A 332 -8.70 11.84 -38.05
N ARG A 333 -8.60 10.92 -39.01
CA ARG A 333 -7.35 10.37 -39.54
C ARG A 333 -7.07 10.82 -40.97
#